data_AF-A0A369RQU4-F1
#
_entry.id   AF-A0A369RQU4-F1
#
_cell.length_a   1.000
_cell.length_b   1.000
_cell.length_c   1.000
_cell.angle_alpha   90.00
_cell.angle_beta   90.00
_cell.angle_gamma   90.00
#
_symmetry.space_group_name_H-M   'P 1'
#
loop_
_entity.id
_entity.type
_entity.pdbx_description
1 polymer ?
#
loop_
_entity_poly.entity_id
_entity_poly.type
_entity_poly.pdbx_seq_one_letter_code
_entity_poly.pdbx_strand_id
1 'polypeptide(L)'
;MELSDIIKANLDKYAEEFIKIVPIKELFTKLKVKKILSSRDIIDIEKLTHVEDMNGRLLEILQEQRSNEDFYTFCSLLKQHHVNVVKAFGAKLQLDTEENPKTLPDVDIYGNNIGFPELNARVLIPSGSNADI
;
A
#
# COMPACT_ATOMS: atom_id res chain seq x y z
N MET A 1 15.13 3.28 -10.38
CA MET A 1 14.34 2.03 -10.34
C MET A 1 12.92 2.44 -10.67
N GLU A 2 12.37 1.96 -11.78
CA GLU A 2 11.04 2.35 -12.24
C GLU A 2 9.93 1.67 -11.43
N LEU A 3 8.74 2.27 -11.41
CA LEU A 3 7.56 1.69 -10.76
C LEU A 3 7.12 0.42 -11.50
N SER A 4 6.87 -0.68 -10.78
CA SER A 4 6.46 -1.94 -11.39
C SER A 4 5.09 -1.82 -12.06
N ASP A 5 4.89 -2.57 -13.15
CA ASP A 5 3.61 -2.59 -13.86
C ASP A 5 2.45 -3.07 -12.99
N ILE A 6 2.72 -3.95 -12.02
CA ILE A 6 1.74 -4.40 -11.02
C ILE A 6 1.28 -3.23 -10.14
N ILE A 7 2.22 -2.40 -9.65
CA ILE A 7 1.87 -1.24 -8.84
C ILE A 7 1.12 -0.20 -9.67
N LYS A 8 1.54 0.04 -10.92
CA LYS A 8 0.84 0.94 -11.84
C LYS A 8 -0.60 0.48 -12.09
N ALA A 9 -0.79 -0.80 -12.42
CA ALA A 9 -2.09 -1.39 -12.64
C ALA A 9 -2.97 -1.32 -11.38
N ASN A 10 -2.39 -1.50 -10.19
CA ASN A 10 -3.14 -1.40 -8.96
C ASN A 10 -3.57 0.05 -8.64
N LEU A 11 -2.68 1.02 -8.89
CA LEU A 11 -3.01 2.44 -8.78
C LEU A 11 -4.11 2.85 -9.75
N ASP A 12 -4.10 2.31 -10.97
CA ASP A 12 -5.13 2.56 -11.98
C ASP A 12 -6.48 1.94 -11.58
N LYS A 13 -6.47 0.66 -11.16
CA LYS A 13 -7.65 -0.05 -10.63
C LYS A 13 -8.34 0.70 -9.50
N TYR A 14 -7.56 1.35 -8.63
CA TYR A 14 -8.06 2.08 -7.47
C TYR A 14 -8.06 3.60 -7.66
N ALA A 15 -7.92 4.12 -8.88
CA ALA A 15 -7.80 5.56 -9.14
C ALA A 15 -9.02 6.36 -8.63
N GLU A 16 -10.24 5.87 -8.86
CA GLU A 16 -11.46 6.54 -8.40
C GLU A 16 -11.56 6.57 -6.87
N GLU A 17 -11.22 5.46 -6.20
CA GLU A 17 -11.17 5.40 -4.74
C GLU A 17 -10.07 6.31 -4.19
N PHE A 18 -8.91 6.34 -4.84
CA PHE A 18 -7.77 7.19 -4.49
C PHE A 18 -8.18 8.66 -4.47
N ILE A 19 -8.82 9.12 -5.55
CA ILE A 19 -9.25 10.51 -5.72
C ILE A 19 -10.23 10.95 -4.63
N LYS A 20 -11.05 10.03 -4.11
CA LYS A 20 -12.07 10.32 -3.10
C LYS A 20 -11.59 10.14 -1.66
N ILE A 21 -10.71 9.17 -1.41
CA ILE A 21 -10.34 8.75 -0.05
C ILE A 21 -9.09 9.47 0.45
N VAL A 22 -8.13 9.78 -0.42
CA VAL A 22 -6.83 10.30 0.00
C VAL A 22 -6.96 11.74 0.51
N PRO A 23 -6.59 12.03 1.78
CA PRO A 23 -6.66 13.38 2.34
C PRO A 23 -5.37 14.16 2.02
N ILE A 24 -5.13 14.50 0.76
CA ILE A 24 -3.85 15.10 0.31
C ILE A 24 -3.40 16.33 1.09
N LYS A 25 -4.35 17.21 1.46
CA LYS A 25 -4.06 18.42 2.24
C LYS A 25 -3.42 18.12 3.59
N GLU A 26 -3.81 17.01 4.23
CA GLU A 26 -3.22 16.57 5.50
C GLU A 26 -1.89 15.84 5.31
N LEU A 27 -1.66 15.28 4.11
CA LEU A 27 -0.49 14.49 3.79
C LEU A 27 0.69 15.32 3.27
N PHE A 28 0.50 16.54 2.75
CA PHE A 28 1.57 17.34 2.14
C PHE A 28 2.83 17.43 3.00
N THR A 29 2.70 17.75 4.28
CA THR A 29 3.85 17.83 5.20
C THR A 29 4.59 16.50 5.30
N LYS A 30 3.86 15.38 5.40
CA LYS A 30 4.45 14.05 5.50
C LYS A 30 5.10 13.62 4.18
N LEU A 31 4.44 13.88 3.05
CA LEU A 31 4.96 13.59 1.71
C LEU A 31 6.22 14.39 1.40
N LYS A 32 6.29 15.64 1.85
CA LYS A 32 7.49 16.49 1.76
C LYS A 32 8.64 15.94 2.57
N VAL A 33 8.39 15.60 3.84
CA VAL A 33 9.42 15.06 4.76
C VAL A 33 9.97 13.74 4.24
N LYS A 34 9.11 12.88 3.69
CA LYS A 34 9.50 11.62 3.06
C LYS A 34 10.07 11.78 1.64
N LYS A 35 10.17 13.02 1.13
CA LYS A 35 10.68 13.35 -0.21
C LYS A 35 9.92 12.69 -1.38
N ILE A 36 8.70 12.22 -1.11
CA ILE A 36 7.76 11.71 -2.12
C ILE A 36 7.22 12.88 -2.96
N LEU A 37 7.09 14.06 -2.38
CA LEU A 37 6.79 15.28 -3.13
C LEU A 37 7.88 16.33 -2.89
N SER A 38 8.27 16.98 -3.98
CA SER A 38 9.15 18.15 -3.94
C SER A 38 8.35 19.39 -3.52
N SER A 39 9.02 20.43 -3.04
CA SER A 39 8.35 21.71 -2.76
C SER A 39 7.64 22.29 -3.99
N ARG A 40 8.17 22.06 -5.20
CA ARG A 40 7.51 22.47 -6.46
C ARG A 40 6.24 21.67 -6.70
N ASP A 41 6.31 20.34 -6.59
CA ASP A 41 5.15 19.46 -6.76
C ASP A 41 4.01 19.87 -5.82
N ILE A 42 4.32 20.17 -4.56
CA ILE A 42 3.32 20.66 -3.59
C ILE A 42 2.71 21.98 -4.04
N ILE A 43 3.53 22.96 -4.45
CA ILE A 43 3.03 24.25 -4.94
C ILE A 43 2.14 24.06 -6.17
N ASP A 44 2.49 23.17 -7.09
CA ASP A 44 1.71 22.93 -8.30
C ASP A 44 0.40 22.20 -8.01
N ILE A 45 0.40 21.25 -7.07
CA ILE A 45 -0.84 20.60 -6.60
C ILE A 45 -1.72 21.61 -5.85
N GLU A 46 -1.16 22.45 -4.97
CA GLU A 46 -1.91 23.44 -4.19
C GLU A 46 -2.58 24.53 -5.04
N LYS A 47 -2.11 24.75 -6.28
CA LYS A 47 -2.77 25.65 -7.24
C LYS A 47 -4.09 25.09 -7.78
N LEU A 48 -4.33 23.79 -7.66
CA LEU A 48 -5.56 23.17 -8.14
C LEU A 48 -6.72 23.52 -7.20
N THR A 49 -7.90 23.73 -7.77
CA THR A 49 -9.07 24.21 -7.01
C THR A 49 -9.74 23.08 -6.21
N HIS A 50 -9.93 21.92 -6.84
CA HIS A 50 -10.65 20.80 -6.25
C HIS A 50 -9.70 19.77 -5.66
N VAL A 51 -10.08 19.19 -4.52
CA VAL A 51 -9.29 18.13 -3.86
C VAL A 51 -9.15 16.90 -4.78
N GLU A 52 -10.16 16.65 -5.60
CA GLU A 52 -10.14 15.56 -6.57
C GLU A 52 -9.05 15.76 -7.63
N ASP A 53 -8.90 16.98 -8.17
CA ASP A 53 -7.82 17.32 -9.09
C ASP A 53 -6.45 17.20 -8.42
N MET A 54 -6.35 17.66 -7.16
CA MET A 54 -5.13 17.53 -6.37
C MET A 54 -4.72 16.06 -6.20
N ASN A 55 -5.67 15.20 -5.86
CA ASN A 55 -5.45 13.77 -5.72
C ASN A 55 -5.12 13.11 -7.05
N GLY A 56 -5.78 13.51 -8.14
CA GLY A 56 -5.44 13.06 -9.50
C GLY A 56 -3.99 13.40 -9.84
N ARG A 57 -3.54 14.63 -9.54
CA ARG A 57 -2.15 15.03 -9.80
C ARG A 57 -1.14 14.25 -8.95
N LEU A 58 -1.48 13.96 -7.69
CA LEU A 58 -0.64 13.10 -6.84
C LEU A 58 -0.55 11.67 -7.42
N LEU A 59 -1.66 11.12 -7.90
CA LEU A 59 -1.69 9.79 -8.51
C LEU A 59 -0.77 9.71 -9.74
N GLU A 60 -0.83 10.71 -10.64
CA GLU A 60 0.07 10.81 -11.79
C GLU A 60 1.53 10.83 -11.36
N ILE A 61 1.88 11.65 -10.36
CA ILE A 61 3.26 11.73 -9.85
C ILE A 61 3.73 10.38 -9.31
N LEU A 62 2.87 9.69 -8.55
CA LEU A 62 3.19 8.35 -8.02
C LEU A 62 3.42 7.33 -9.15
N GLN A 63 2.62 7.38 -10.22
CA GLN A 63 2.71 6.45 -11.35
C GLN A 63 3.91 6.73 -12.28
N GLU A 64 4.20 7.99 -12.55
CA GLU A 64 5.16 8.39 -13.59
C GLU A 64 6.57 8.70 -13.05
N GLN A 65 6.67 9.18 -11.81
CA GLN A 65 7.90 9.81 -11.31
C GLN A 65 8.51 9.11 -10.10
N ARG A 66 7.81 8.15 -9.51
CA ARG A 66 8.19 7.56 -8.22
C ARG A 66 8.53 6.09 -8.34
N SER A 67 9.29 5.60 -7.36
CA SER A 67 9.76 4.22 -7.30
C SER A 67 8.85 3.35 -6.42
N ASN A 68 9.02 2.03 -6.48
CA ASN A 68 8.27 1.09 -5.63
C ASN A 68 8.43 1.42 -4.13
N GLU A 69 9.63 1.85 -3.70
CA GLU A 69 9.88 2.25 -2.32
C GLU A 69 9.05 3.47 -1.89
N ASP A 70 8.91 4.46 -2.77
CA ASP A 70 8.07 5.63 -2.52
C ASP A 70 6.60 5.24 -2.42
N PHE A 71 6.14 4.31 -3.27
CA PHE A 71 4.79 3.75 -3.21
C PHE A 71 4.52 3.04 -1.88
N TYR A 72 5.39 2.13 -1.44
CA TYR A 72 5.21 1.45 -0.15
C TYR A 72 5.31 2.43 1.03
N THR A 73 6.17 3.45 0.93
CA THR A 73 6.23 4.53 1.91
C THR A 73 4.92 5.31 1.95
N PHE A 74 4.33 5.61 0.79
CA PHE A 74 3.03 6.26 0.68
C PHE A 74 1.92 5.40 1.31
N CYS A 75 1.84 4.11 1.01
CA CYS A 75 0.90 3.17 1.65
C CYS A 75 1.07 3.15 3.18
N SER A 76 2.31 3.17 3.67
CA SER A 76 2.60 3.25 5.11
C SER A 76 2.06 4.54 5.75
N LEU A 77 2.20 5.68 5.07
CA LEU A 77 1.64 6.96 5.54
C LEU A 77 0.11 6.92 5.65
N LEU A 78 -0.57 6.27 4.70
CA LEU A 78 -2.02 6.08 4.74
C LEU A 78 -2.45 5.16 5.90
N LYS A 79 -1.73 4.06 6.13
CA LYS A 79 -1.98 3.12 7.25
C LYS A 79 -1.81 3.77 8.63
N GLN A 80 -0.96 4.79 8.73
CA GLN A 80 -0.75 5.57 9.95
C GLN A 80 -1.72 6.74 10.11
N HIS A 81 -2.62 6.97 9.14
CA HIS A 81 -3.60 8.05 9.21
C HIS A 81 -4.60 7.81 10.34
N HIS A 82 -5.18 8.84 10.96
CA HIS A 82 -6.11 8.63 12.08
C HIS A 82 -7.49 8.12 11.61
N VAL A 83 -7.89 8.42 10.38
CA VAL A 83 -9.16 8.00 9.77
C VAL A 83 -9.10 6.55 9.27
N ASN A 84 -10.01 5.70 9.73
CA ASN A 84 -10.04 4.27 9.41
C ASN A 84 -10.19 3.96 7.91
N VAL A 85 -11.01 4.70 7.16
CA VAL A 85 -11.18 4.46 5.72
C VAL A 85 -9.86 4.69 4.96
N VAL A 86 -9.07 5.69 5.37
CA VAL A 86 -7.75 5.99 4.80
C VAL A 86 -6.75 4.89 5.15
N LYS A 87 -6.77 4.37 6.39
CA LYS A 87 -5.93 3.24 6.80
C LYS A 87 -6.21 2.00 5.98
N ALA A 88 -7.49 1.64 5.86
CA ALA A 88 -7.95 0.48 5.13
C ALA A 88 -7.56 0.59 3.65
N PHE A 89 -7.70 1.78 3.07
CA PHE A 89 -7.28 2.04 1.69
C PHE A 89 -5.76 1.86 1.50
N GLY A 90 -4.94 2.37 2.43
CA GLY A 90 -3.49 2.16 2.39
C GLY A 90 -3.07 0.69 2.47
N ALA A 91 -3.75 -0.11 3.29
CA ALA A 91 -3.52 -1.55 3.38
C ALA A 91 -3.98 -2.29 2.12
N LYS A 92 -5.14 -1.93 1.58
CA LYS A 92 -5.70 -2.50 0.34
C LYS A 92 -4.77 -2.27 -0.85
N LEU A 93 -4.28 -1.04 -1.02
CA LEU A 93 -3.31 -0.70 -2.07
C LEU A 93 -2.04 -1.55 -2.00
N GLN A 94 -1.53 -1.80 -0.80
CA GLN A 94 -0.33 -2.60 -0.64
C GLN A 94 -0.59 -4.09 -0.90
N LEU A 95 -1.70 -4.63 -0.36
CA LEU A 95 -2.01 -6.06 -0.43
C LEU A 95 -2.26 -6.52 -1.88
N ASP A 96 -2.97 -5.74 -2.69
CA ASP A 96 -3.21 -6.06 -4.11
C ASP A 96 -1.94 -5.96 -4.97
N THR A 97 -0.85 -5.34 -4.49
CA THR A 97 0.43 -5.25 -5.23
C THR A 97 1.41 -6.37 -4.91
N GLU A 98 1.19 -7.12 -3.83
CA GLU A 98 2.03 -8.26 -3.45
C GLU A 98 1.41 -9.55 -4.01
N GLU A 99 1.76 -9.94 -5.24
CA GLU A 99 1.35 -11.24 -5.82
C GLU A 99 2.00 -12.46 -5.12
N ASN A 100 2.67 -12.26 -3.99
CA ASN A 100 3.18 -13.32 -3.12
C ASN A 100 3.34 -12.77 -1.69
N PRO A 101 2.50 -13.17 -0.71
CA PRO A 101 2.58 -12.67 0.66
C PRO A 101 3.80 -13.29 1.37
N LYS A 102 5.01 -12.80 1.05
CA LYS A 102 6.20 -13.07 1.86
C LYS A 102 6.52 -11.85 2.70
N THR A 103 5.82 -11.83 3.84
CA THR A 103 6.32 -11.41 5.14
C THR A 103 6.88 -9.99 5.22
N LEU A 104 6.00 -9.02 5.46
CA LEU A 104 6.33 -8.03 6.49
C LEU A 104 5.92 -8.64 7.83
N PRO A 105 6.79 -8.63 8.86
CA PRO A 105 6.35 -9.00 10.18
C PRO A 105 5.21 -8.06 10.56
N ASP A 106 4.07 -8.67 10.81
CA ASP A 106 2.92 -8.04 11.39
C ASP A 106 3.42 -7.56 12.76
N VAL A 107 3.67 -6.26 12.88
CA VAL A 107 4.22 -5.61 14.08
C VAL A 107 3.08 -4.88 14.76
N ASP A 108 2.81 -5.23 16.01
CA ASP A 108 1.84 -4.49 16.81
C ASP A 108 2.32 -3.03 17.04
N ILE A 109 1.46 -2.19 17.62
CA ILE A 109 1.79 -0.78 17.94
C ILE A 109 2.97 -0.62 18.93
N TYR A 110 3.55 -1.72 19.43
CA TYR A 110 4.72 -1.79 20.30
C TYR A 110 5.95 -2.39 19.61
N GLY A 111 5.86 -2.75 18.33
CA GLY A 111 6.98 -3.31 17.57
C GLY A 111 7.24 -4.81 17.78
N ASN A 112 6.28 -5.57 18.32
CA ASN A 112 6.42 -7.02 18.48
C ASN A 112 5.90 -7.77 17.25
N ASN A 113 6.66 -8.79 16.82
CA ASN A 113 6.24 -9.72 15.77
C ASN A 113 5.02 -10.55 16.22
N ILE A 114 3.83 -10.29 15.66
CA ILE A 114 2.67 -11.16 15.78
C ILE A 114 2.71 -12.20 14.66
N GLY A 115 3.51 -13.25 14.87
CA GLY A 115 3.55 -14.40 13.97
C GLY A 115 2.23 -15.18 13.98
N PHE A 116 1.61 -15.36 12.82
CA PHE A 116 0.55 -16.34 12.63
C PHE A 116 1.15 -17.76 12.63
N PRO A 117 0.56 -18.75 13.33
CA PRO A 117 1.01 -20.14 13.27
C PRO A 117 0.75 -20.69 11.86
N GLU A 118 1.82 -21.12 11.22
CA GLU A 118 1.88 -21.77 9.91
C GLU A 118 0.88 -22.94 9.83
N LEU A 119 -0.13 -22.83 8.95
CA LEU A 119 -1.05 -23.91 8.60
C LEU A 119 -0.29 -24.98 7.80
N ASN A 120 0.37 -25.88 8.52
CA ASN A 120 0.93 -27.12 7.97
C ASN A 120 -0.21 -28.10 7.64
N ALA A 121 -0.97 -27.85 6.57
CA ALA A 121 -1.85 -28.85 5.97
C ALA A 121 -1.01 -29.80 5.10
N ARG A 122 -0.21 -30.64 5.74
CA ARG A 122 0.42 -31.80 5.09
C ARG A 122 -0.68 -32.80 4.75
N VAL A 123 -0.89 -32.96 3.45
CA VAL A 123 -1.60 -34.07 2.79
C VAL A 123 -1.22 -35.40 3.46
N LEU A 124 -2.21 -36.08 4.05
CA LEU A 124 -2.13 -37.50 4.40
C LEU A 124 -3.24 -38.23 3.64
N ILE A 125 -2.80 -38.87 2.56
CA ILE A 125 -3.54 -39.79 1.71
C ILE A 125 -3.84 -41.05 2.53
N PRO A 126 -5.09 -41.54 2.64
CA PRO A 126 -5.32 -42.87 3.16
C PRO A 126 -5.17 -43.87 2.01
N SER A 127 -3.95 -44.37 1.79
CA SER A 127 -3.73 -45.59 1.02
C SER A 127 -3.58 -46.74 2.01
N GLY A 128 -4.53 -47.69 1.93
CA GLY A 128 -4.69 -48.74 2.92
C GLY A 128 -3.71 -49.91 2.83
N SER A 129 -4.04 -50.88 3.69
CA SER A 129 -3.67 -52.30 3.72
C SER A 129 -2.27 -52.73 4.20
N ASN A 130 -2.36 -53.42 5.35
CA ASN A 130 -1.85 -54.76 5.66
C ASN A 130 -0.59 -54.96 6.52
N ALA A 131 -0.85 -55.76 7.56
CA ALA A 131 -0.11 -56.95 8.02
C ALA A 131 0.81 -56.85 9.25
N ASP A 132 0.58 -57.83 10.14
CA ASP A 132 1.54 -58.58 10.98
C ASP A 132 2.14 -57.91 12.23
N ILE A 133 1.61 -58.22 13.42
CA ILE A 133 1.98 -59.34 14.34
C ILE A 133 1.10 -59.28 15.60
#